data_AF-A0A3R6S9B3-F1
#
_entry.id   AF-A0A3R6S9B3-F1
#
_cell.length_a   1.000
_cell.length_b   1.000
_cell.length_c   1.000
_cell.angle_alpha   90.00
_cell.angle_beta   90.00
_cell.angle_gamma   90.00
#
_symmetry.space_group_name_H-M   'P 1'
#
loop_
_entity.id
_entity.type
_entity.pdbx_description
1 polymer ?
#
loop_
_entity_poly.entity_id
_entity_poly.type
_entity_poly.pdbx_seq_one_letter_code
_entity_poly.pdbx_strand_id
1 'polypeptide(L)'
;MKKYYAERHGLLTKQLQIDFDELLQYFRQVHKYFCDKEYFEVATRGVWRQIPYTQDSEQVLPPSLLPSPEVYFATRLQDKAVWPIWQYLEEYDEQTLFSVIEILYDHIGVYNYETAEFENEAQKAEFAEQINNILRAYKEGYYLEPTNGFIMQMPNGALREQLEYDGSALPDSVYEQLATATEMYYRFDANLEQKKKAINILADILESEREEVKDIFNAEYEVPKNEHDKLIFGIVNGYNIRHNRAGQKSDYSKEIWYDWMMQYYTSVIIAFYKLKNKHNDIDF
;
A
#
# COMPACT_ATOMS: atom_id res chain seq x y z
N MET A 1 -16.66 -2.19 6.92
CA MET A 1 -16.59 -2.84 8.25
C MET A 1 -17.68 -2.29 9.18
N LYS A 2 -18.47 -3.16 9.82
CA LYS A 2 -19.45 -2.75 10.85
C LYS A 2 -18.71 -2.56 12.18
N LYS A 3 -18.53 -1.32 12.61
CA LYS A 3 -17.96 -1.03 13.93
C LYS A 3 -18.84 -1.64 15.04
N TYR A 4 -18.22 -2.29 16.01
CA TYR A 4 -18.93 -2.88 17.15
C TYR A 4 -19.26 -1.82 18.21
N TYR A 5 -20.12 -2.14 19.18
CA TYR A 5 -20.70 -1.17 20.12
C TYR A 5 -19.65 -0.23 20.77
N ALA A 6 -18.57 -0.79 21.31
CA ALA A 6 -17.51 -0.02 21.95
C ALA A 6 -16.70 0.86 20.97
N GLU A 7 -16.45 0.36 19.75
CA GLU A 7 -15.80 1.11 18.66
C GLU A 7 -16.67 2.26 18.16
N ARG A 8 -17.99 2.02 17.99
CA ARG A 8 -18.96 3.03 17.54
C ARG A 8 -19.14 4.15 18.54
N HIS A 9 -18.87 3.90 19.81
CA HIS A 9 -19.13 4.84 20.89
C HIS A 9 -17.83 5.39 21.49
N GLY A 10 -16.67 5.11 20.86
CA GLY A 10 -15.37 5.61 21.32
C GLY A 10 -14.98 5.14 22.71
N LEU A 11 -15.54 4.02 23.17
CA LEU A 11 -15.31 3.47 24.52
C LEU A 11 -13.98 2.70 24.60
N LEU A 12 -13.37 2.38 23.45
CA LEU A 12 -12.04 1.78 23.38
C LEU A 12 -10.98 2.87 23.52
N THR A 13 -10.48 3.05 24.74
CA THR A 13 -9.44 4.03 25.07
C THR A 13 -8.03 3.50 24.91
N LYS A 14 -7.88 2.18 24.70
CA LYS A 14 -6.60 1.53 24.41
C LYS A 14 -6.67 0.90 23.02
N GLN A 15 -5.75 1.30 22.14
CA GLN A 15 -5.49 0.53 20.93
C GLN A 15 -4.68 -0.71 21.33
N LEU A 16 -5.08 -1.87 20.81
CA LEU A 16 -4.29 -3.08 20.92
C LEU A 16 -2.97 -2.82 20.20
N GLN A 17 -1.86 -2.93 20.92
CA GLN A 17 -0.54 -2.99 20.32
C GLN A 17 0.02 -4.38 20.57
N ILE A 18 0.41 -5.04 19.48
CA ILE A 18 1.02 -6.37 19.52
C ILE A 18 2.48 -6.28 19.12
N ASP A 19 3.29 -7.15 19.71
CA ASP A 19 4.66 -7.35 19.25
C ASP A 19 4.73 -8.32 18.05
N PHE A 20 5.95 -8.61 17.60
CA PHE A 20 6.14 -9.42 16.40
C PHE A 20 5.84 -10.90 16.64
N ASP A 21 6.12 -11.42 17.84
CA ASP A 21 5.83 -12.81 18.18
C ASP A 21 4.31 -13.03 18.25
N GLU A 22 3.58 -12.08 18.82
CA GLU A 22 2.11 -12.06 18.81
C GLU A 22 1.55 -11.95 17.39
N LEU A 23 2.16 -11.13 16.53
CA LEU A 23 1.77 -11.03 15.12
C LEU A 23 1.93 -12.38 14.38
N LEU A 24 3.06 -13.08 14.57
CA LEU A 24 3.26 -14.42 14.01
C LEU A 24 2.20 -15.41 14.48
N GLN A 25 1.86 -15.38 15.77
CA GLN A 25 0.82 -16.24 16.33
C GLN A 25 -0.57 -15.95 15.75
N TYR A 26 -0.92 -14.67 15.59
CA TYR A 26 -2.20 -14.28 15.01
C TYR A 26 -2.25 -14.60 13.51
N PHE A 27 -1.17 -14.33 12.78
CA PHE A 27 -1.05 -14.73 11.38
C PHE A 27 -1.19 -16.24 11.22
N ARG A 28 -0.61 -17.07 12.10
CA ARG A 28 -0.78 -18.54 12.07
C ARG A 28 -2.26 -18.95 12.06
N GLN A 29 -3.07 -18.28 12.87
CA GLN A 29 -4.51 -18.56 12.97
C GLN A 29 -5.26 -18.12 11.71
N VAL A 30 -4.95 -16.92 11.20
CA VAL A 30 -5.53 -16.40 9.95
C VAL A 30 -5.16 -17.29 8.78
N HIS A 31 -3.88 -17.64 8.63
CA HIS A 31 -3.39 -18.55 7.59
C HIS A 31 -4.09 -19.90 7.65
N LYS A 32 -4.19 -20.51 8.85
CA LYS A 32 -4.91 -21.77 9.03
C LYS A 32 -6.37 -21.67 8.60
N TYR A 33 -7.07 -20.60 8.96
CA TYR A 33 -8.45 -20.36 8.54
C TYR A 33 -8.62 -20.38 7.02
N PHE A 34 -7.70 -19.75 6.28
CA PHE A 34 -7.73 -19.76 4.82
C PHE A 34 -7.30 -21.09 4.19
N CYS A 35 -6.37 -21.83 4.82
CA CYS A 35 -6.07 -23.21 4.43
C CYS A 35 -7.27 -24.13 4.59
N ASP A 36 -7.99 -24.04 5.72
CA ASP A 36 -9.17 -24.86 6.02
C ASP A 36 -10.34 -24.57 5.05
N LYS A 37 -10.34 -23.38 4.44
CA LYS A 37 -11.26 -22.99 3.37
C LYS A 37 -10.80 -23.38 1.96
N GLU A 38 -9.65 -24.03 1.83
CA GLU A 38 -9.07 -24.46 0.55
C GLU A 38 -8.71 -23.31 -0.41
N TYR A 39 -8.64 -22.06 0.08
CA TYR A 39 -8.39 -20.87 -0.76
C TYR A 39 -6.96 -20.81 -1.35
N PHE A 40 -6.06 -21.73 -0.94
CA PHE A 40 -4.71 -21.87 -1.49
C PHE A 40 -4.51 -23.18 -2.29
N GLU A 41 -5.55 -24.03 -2.42
CA GLU A 41 -5.45 -25.31 -3.14
C GLU A 41 -5.14 -25.08 -4.63
N VAL A 42 -5.81 -24.11 -5.26
CA VAL A 42 -5.55 -23.75 -6.67
C VAL A 42 -4.10 -23.29 -6.84
N ALA A 43 -3.58 -22.49 -5.90
CA ALA A 43 -2.21 -21.98 -5.97
C ALA A 43 -1.15 -23.08 -5.85
N THR A 44 -1.40 -24.08 -4.99
CA THR A 44 -0.42 -25.10 -4.62
C THR A 44 -0.50 -26.36 -5.49
N ARG A 45 -1.71 -26.81 -5.86
CA ARG A 45 -1.95 -28.06 -6.62
C ARG A 45 -2.50 -27.83 -8.01
N GLY A 46 -3.00 -26.63 -8.31
CA GLY A 46 -3.80 -26.37 -9.49
C GLY A 46 -5.15 -27.08 -9.42
N VAL A 47 -5.86 -27.08 -10.53
CA VAL A 47 -7.17 -27.70 -10.67
C VAL A 47 -7.04 -28.93 -11.53
N TRP A 48 -7.47 -30.07 -10.99
CA TRP A 48 -7.54 -31.34 -11.70
C TRP A 48 -8.98 -31.77 -11.87
N ARG A 49 -9.29 -32.38 -13.01
CA ARG A 49 -10.59 -32.95 -13.33
C ARG A 49 -10.42 -34.39 -13.78
N GLN A 50 -11.26 -35.28 -13.24
CA GLN A 50 -11.30 -36.65 -13.72
C GLN A 50 -11.93 -36.71 -15.12
N ILE A 51 -11.26 -37.38 -16.05
CA ILE A 51 -11.77 -37.56 -17.40
C ILE A 51 -12.91 -38.61 -17.34
N PRO A 52 -14.12 -38.28 -17.82
CA PRO A 52 -15.26 -39.19 -17.77
C PRO A 52 -14.94 -40.54 -18.39
N TYR A 53 -15.39 -41.62 -17.74
CA TYR A 53 -15.20 -43.00 -18.20
C TYR A 53 -13.74 -43.50 -18.26
N THR A 54 -12.81 -42.79 -17.60
CA THR A 54 -11.41 -43.24 -17.45
C THR A 54 -10.96 -43.14 -15.99
N GLN A 55 -9.83 -43.76 -15.66
CA GLN A 55 -9.14 -43.56 -14.39
C GLN A 55 -8.16 -42.37 -14.43
N ASP A 56 -8.07 -41.71 -15.58
CA ASP A 56 -7.12 -40.63 -15.81
C ASP A 56 -7.72 -39.28 -15.39
N SER A 57 -6.83 -38.38 -14.96
CA SER A 57 -7.16 -36.99 -14.63
C SER A 57 -6.42 -36.03 -15.54
N GLU A 58 -7.10 -34.98 -15.99
CA GLU A 58 -6.50 -33.87 -16.72
C GLU A 58 -6.31 -32.66 -15.80
N GLN A 59 -5.24 -31.91 -16.05
CA GLN A 59 -5.02 -30.62 -15.39
C GLN A 59 -5.79 -29.55 -16.16
N VAL A 60 -6.77 -28.95 -15.50
CA VAL A 60 -7.59 -27.87 -16.05
C VAL A 60 -6.91 -26.52 -15.88
N LEU A 61 -6.30 -26.31 -14.72
CA LEU A 61 -5.53 -25.11 -14.40
C LEU A 61 -4.25 -25.51 -13.69
N PRO A 62 -3.06 -25.08 -14.15
CA PRO A 62 -1.82 -25.36 -13.44
C PRO A 62 -1.79 -24.60 -12.10
N PRO A 63 -1.03 -25.09 -11.10
CA PRO A 63 -0.73 -24.31 -9.91
C PRO A 63 -0.13 -22.95 -10.29
N SER A 64 -0.39 -21.92 -9.48
CA SER A 64 0.25 -20.62 -9.69
C SER A 64 1.62 -20.52 -9.02
N LEU A 65 1.87 -21.32 -7.98
CA LEU A 65 3.15 -21.42 -7.27
C LEU A 65 4.09 -22.45 -7.92
N LEU A 66 4.43 -22.26 -9.19
CA LEU A 66 5.30 -23.17 -9.95
C LEU A 66 6.80 -22.94 -9.68
N PRO A 67 7.65 -23.97 -9.81
CA PRO A 67 7.32 -25.37 -10.12
C PRO A 67 6.78 -26.18 -8.92
N SER A 68 6.97 -25.66 -7.71
CA SER A 68 6.35 -26.11 -6.46
C SER A 68 6.36 -24.93 -5.48
N PRO A 69 5.46 -24.87 -4.50
CA PRO A 69 5.48 -23.82 -3.47
C PRO A 69 6.86 -23.68 -2.82
N GLU A 70 7.52 -24.80 -2.49
CA GLU A 70 8.86 -24.85 -1.91
C GLU A 70 9.87 -24.06 -2.75
N VAL A 71 9.92 -24.34 -4.06
CA VAL A 71 10.85 -23.67 -4.98
C VAL A 71 10.42 -22.23 -5.24
N TYR A 72 9.12 -21.95 -5.33
CA TYR A 72 8.61 -20.61 -5.55
C TYR A 72 9.00 -19.66 -4.41
N PHE A 73 8.69 -20.03 -3.17
CA PHE A 73 9.07 -19.23 -2.00
C PHE A 73 10.59 -19.11 -1.88
N ALA A 74 11.33 -20.20 -2.08
CA ALA A 74 12.79 -20.15 -1.98
C ALA A 74 13.47 -19.28 -3.03
N THR A 75 12.92 -19.22 -4.25
CA THR A 75 13.46 -18.36 -5.31
C THR A 75 13.06 -16.90 -5.15
N ARG A 76 11.86 -16.61 -4.63
CA ARG A 76 11.41 -15.24 -4.38
C ARG A 76 12.09 -14.60 -3.19
N LEU A 77 12.25 -15.35 -2.10
CA LEU A 77 12.80 -14.84 -0.83
C LEU A 77 14.27 -15.15 -0.64
N GLN A 78 14.88 -15.92 -1.56
CA GLN A 78 16.28 -16.37 -1.47
C GLN A 78 16.57 -17.17 -0.19
N ASP A 79 15.55 -17.82 0.38
CA ASP A 79 15.63 -18.60 1.61
C ASP A 79 14.85 -19.93 1.50
N LYS A 80 15.48 -21.03 1.92
CA LYS A 80 14.89 -22.37 1.90
C LYS A 80 14.01 -22.66 3.10
N ALA A 81 14.13 -21.89 4.19
CA ALA A 81 13.38 -22.06 5.43
C ALA A 81 12.13 -21.16 5.46
N VAL A 82 11.34 -21.21 4.38
CA VAL A 82 10.08 -20.44 4.29
C VAL A 82 8.89 -21.39 4.19
N TRP A 83 8.88 -22.23 3.16
CA TRP A 83 7.78 -23.17 2.94
C TRP A 83 8.16 -24.58 3.38
N PRO A 84 7.30 -25.32 4.12
CA PRO A 84 5.92 -24.96 4.46
C PRO A 84 5.78 -23.94 5.60
N ILE A 85 4.83 -23.01 5.45
CA ILE A 85 4.66 -21.87 6.38
C ILE A 85 4.50 -22.35 7.83
N TRP A 86 3.65 -23.35 8.09
CA TRP A 86 3.40 -23.83 9.46
C TRP A 86 4.63 -24.41 10.17
N GLN A 87 5.66 -24.78 9.43
CA GLN A 87 6.90 -25.34 9.94
C GLN A 87 7.90 -24.24 10.28
N TYR A 88 8.07 -23.27 9.39
CA TYR A 88 9.12 -22.25 9.52
C TYR A 88 8.63 -20.90 10.05
N LEU A 89 7.31 -20.72 10.27
CA LEU A 89 6.74 -19.44 10.69
C LEU A 89 7.41 -18.84 11.93
N GLU A 90 7.88 -19.67 12.87
CA GLU A 90 8.54 -19.21 14.10
C GLU A 90 9.96 -18.65 13.85
N GLU A 91 10.55 -18.91 12.68
CA GLU A 91 11.86 -18.42 12.26
C GLU A 91 11.79 -17.17 11.38
N TYR A 92 10.58 -16.72 11.02
CA TYR A 92 10.39 -15.59 10.13
C TYR A 92 10.87 -14.30 10.78
N ASP A 93 11.52 -13.46 9.99
CA ASP A 93 11.63 -12.04 10.31
C ASP A 93 10.45 -11.25 9.72
N GLU A 94 10.36 -9.97 10.06
CA GLU A 94 9.28 -9.09 9.62
C GLU A 94 9.17 -9.03 8.09
N GLN A 95 10.32 -8.95 7.40
CA GLN A 95 10.37 -8.89 5.95
C GLN A 95 9.82 -10.18 5.32
N THR A 96 10.23 -11.34 5.84
CA THR A 96 9.76 -12.64 5.36
C THR A 96 8.26 -12.79 5.57
N LEU A 97 7.75 -12.44 6.76
CA LEU A 97 6.32 -12.50 7.04
C LEU A 97 5.52 -11.62 6.06
N PHE A 98 5.94 -10.37 5.87
CA PHE A 98 5.23 -9.43 5.01
C PHE A 98 5.23 -9.91 3.56
N SER A 99 6.38 -10.32 3.02
CA SER A 99 6.44 -10.87 1.67
C SER A 99 5.63 -12.16 1.52
N VAL A 100 5.57 -13.03 2.54
CA VAL A 100 4.70 -14.21 2.51
C VAL A 100 3.22 -13.81 2.45
N ILE A 101 2.79 -12.79 3.21
CA ILE A 101 1.41 -12.28 3.15
C ILE A 101 1.07 -11.77 1.75
N GLU A 102 1.96 -10.99 1.12
CA GLU A 102 1.76 -10.46 -0.25
C GLU A 102 1.66 -11.58 -1.28
N ILE A 103 2.58 -12.58 -1.22
CA ILE A 103 2.53 -13.75 -2.10
C ILE A 103 1.22 -14.51 -1.91
N LEU A 104 0.79 -14.75 -0.67
CA LEU A 104 -0.48 -15.43 -0.42
C LEU A 104 -1.67 -14.64 -0.96
N TYR A 105 -1.66 -13.31 -0.83
CA TYR A 105 -2.70 -12.44 -1.38
C TYR A 105 -2.78 -12.52 -2.91
N ASP A 106 -1.64 -12.53 -3.60
CA ASP A 106 -1.58 -12.60 -5.07
C ASP A 106 -2.17 -13.90 -5.61
N HIS A 107 -1.99 -15.00 -4.87
CA HIS A 107 -2.35 -16.35 -5.31
C HIS A 107 -3.61 -16.92 -4.67
N ILE A 108 -4.30 -16.17 -3.81
CA ILE A 108 -5.53 -16.64 -3.17
C ILE A 108 -6.68 -16.74 -4.17
N GLY A 109 -7.48 -17.80 -4.08
CA GLY A 109 -8.69 -17.95 -4.88
C GLY A 109 -9.25 -19.36 -4.87
N VAL A 110 -10.40 -19.52 -5.51
CA VAL A 110 -11.11 -20.78 -5.65
C VAL A 110 -11.45 -21.02 -7.11
N TYR A 111 -11.58 -22.29 -7.50
CA TYR A 111 -12.06 -22.65 -8.82
C TYR A 111 -13.51 -23.10 -8.74
N ASN A 112 -14.37 -22.43 -9.50
CA ASN A 112 -15.77 -22.79 -9.59
C ASN A 112 -15.97 -23.83 -10.70
N TYR A 113 -16.25 -25.08 -10.30
CA TYR A 113 -16.44 -26.19 -11.23
C TYR A 113 -17.73 -26.10 -12.05
N GLU A 114 -18.72 -25.30 -11.64
CA GLU A 114 -19.97 -25.12 -12.37
C GLU A 114 -19.81 -24.14 -13.54
N THR A 115 -19.10 -23.03 -13.31
CA THR A 115 -18.81 -22.00 -14.34
C THR A 115 -17.50 -22.26 -15.07
N ALA A 116 -16.65 -23.16 -14.55
CA ALA A 116 -15.30 -23.43 -15.02
C ALA A 116 -14.35 -22.22 -14.94
N GLU A 117 -14.60 -21.30 -14.00
CA GLU A 117 -13.85 -20.05 -13.83
C GLU A 117 -13.06 -20.03 -12.50
N PHE A 118 -11.93 -19.31 -12.52
CA PHE A 118 -11.17 -19.01 -11.32
C PHE A 118 -11.67 -17.69 -10.71
N GLU A 119 -12.05 -17.74 -9.43
CA GLU A 119 -12.60 -16.62 -8.68
C GLU A 119 -11.64 -16.26 -7.54
N ASN A 120 -11.23 -14.99 -7.44
CA ASN A 120 -10.30 -14.52 -6.42
C ASN A 120 -10.72 -13.22 -5.71
N GLU A 121 -11.61 -12.42 -6.29
CA GLU A 121 -12.00 -11.11 -5.74
C GLU A 121 -12.57 -11.19 -4.32
N ALA A 122 -13.50 -12.12 -4.09
CA ALA A 122 -14.11 -12.30 -2.76
C ALA A 122 -13.10 -12.81 -1.73
N GLN A 123 -12.20 -13.70 -2.16
CA GLN A 123 -11.18 -14.31 -1.32
C GLN A 123 -10.10 -13.28 -0.95
N LYS A 124 -9.67 -12.45 -1.90
CA LYS A 124 -8.77 -11.31 -1.68
C LYS A 124 -9.38 -10.31 -0.70
N ALA A 125 -10.63 -9.90 -0.90
CA ALA A 125 -11.31 -8.98 0.00
C ALA A 125 -11.38 -9.53 1.44
N GLU A 126 -11.73 -10.81 1.60
CA GLU A 126 -11.77 -11.47 2.91
C GLU A 126 -10.37 -11.56 3.55
N PHE A 127 -9.34 -11.94 2.78
CA PHE A 127 -7.97 -12.04 3.25
C PHE A 127 -7.40 -10.70 3.69
N ALA A 128 -7.56 -9.66 2.85
CA ALA A 128 -7.17 -8.31 3.19
C ALA A 128 -7.86 -7.82 4.46
N GLU A 129 -9.15 -8.13 4.66
CA GLU A 129 -9.85 -7.75 5.89
C GLU A 129 -9.22 -8.42 7.13
N GLN A 130 -9.02 -9.74 7.11
CA GLN A 130 -8.48 -10.47 8.26
C GLN A 130 -7.03 -10.09 8.57
N ILE A 131 -6.19 -9.94 7.55
CA ILE A 131 -4.81 -9.51 7.70
C ILE A 131 -4.73 -8.06 8.22
N ASN A 132 -5.57 -7.16 7.71
CA ASN A 132 -5.61 -5.77 8.19
C ASN A 132 -6.02 -5.64 9.65
N ASN A 133 -6.82 -6.57 10.18
CA ASN A 133 -7.18 -6.54 11.59
C ASN A 133 -5.98 -6.77 12.51
N ILE A 134 -5.02 -7.60 12.09
CA ILE A 134 -3.81 -7.91 12.87
C ILE A 134 -2.69 -6.89 12.58
N LEU A 135 -2.49 -6.49 11.32
CA LEU A 135 -1.43 -5.55 10.93
C LEU A 135 -1.62 -4.15 11.54
N ARG A 136 -2.87 -3.70 11.72
CA ARG A 136 -3.17 -2.41 12.36
C ARG A 136 -2.76 -2.33 13.82
N ALA A 137 -2.75 -3.48 14.51
CA ALA A 137 -2.34 -3.56 15.90
C ALA A 137 -0.81 -3.66 16.04
N TYR A 138 -0.07 -3.93 14.96
CA TYR A 138 1.36 -4.16 15.01
C TYR A 138 2.16 -2.84 14.88
N LYS A 139 3.04 -2.55 15.85
CA LYS A 139 3.89 -1.34 15.90
C LYS A 139 3.13 -0.03 15.62
N GLU A 140 3.53 0.69 14.56
CA GLU A 140 2.96 1.97 14.12
C GLU A 140 1.68 1.80 13.27
N GLY A 141 1.25 0.54 13.09
CA GLY A 141 0.14 0.15 12.25
C GLY A 141 0.60 -0.10 10.82
N TYR A 142 0.21 -1.24 10.26
CA TYR A 142 0.38 -1.58 8.85
C TYR A 142 -0.98 -1.96 8.25
N TYR A 143 -1.06 -1.99 6.93
CA TYR A 143 -2.21 -2.52 6.22
C TYR A 143 -1.81 -3.11 4.86
N LEU A 144 -2.45 -4.21 4.48
CA LEU A 144 -2.48 -4.77 3.14
C LEU A 144 -3.46 -3.96 2.27
N GLU A 145 -2.92 -3.31 1.25
CA GLU A 145 -3.65 -2.50 0.28
C GLU A 145 -4.39 -3.42 -0.72
N PRO A 146 -5.73 -3.31 -0.86
CA PRO A 146 -6.51 -4.27 -1.65
C PRO A 146 -6.27 -4.22 -3.17
N THR A 147 -5.89 -3.08 -3.74
CA THR A 147 -5.76 -2.90 -5.19
C THR A 147 -4.57 -3.68 -5.74
N ASN A 148 -3.41 -3.54 -5.09
CA ASN A 148 -2.13 -4.05 -5.54
C ASN A 148 -1.57 -5.15 -4.63
N GLY A 149 -2.14 -5.35 -3.44
CA GLY A 149 -1.72 -6.41 -2.54
C GLY A 149 -0.43 -6.13 -1.77
N PHE A 150 -0.02 -4.86 -1.66
CA PHE A 150 1.19 -4.48 -0.93
C PHE A 150 0.90 -4.20 0.54
N ILE A 151 1.81 -4.59 1.43
CA ILE A 151 1.80 -4.14 2.81
C ILE A 151 2.40 -2.73 2.86
N MET A 152 1.60 -1.82 3.41
CA MET A 152 1.92 -0.42 3.58
C MET A 152 1.88 -0.05 5.06
N GLN A 153 2.79 0.82 5.47
CA GLN A 153 2.73 1.42 6.80
C GLN A 153 1.53 2.36 6.88
N MET A 154 0.81 2.33 7.99
CA MET A 154 -0.32 3.24 8.21
C MET A 154 0.20 4.68 8.21
N PRO A 155 -0.35 5.53 7.34
CA PRO A 155 -0.12 6.95 7.45
C PRO A 155 -0.63 7.49 8.79
N ASN A 156 -0.02 8.56 9.28
CA ASN A 156 -0.59 9.28 10.41
C ASN A 156 -2.04 9.72 10.09
N GLY A 157 -2.89 9.85 11.11
CA GLY A 157 -4.34 10.07 10.91
C GLY A 157 -4.69 11.26 10.01
N ALA A 158 -3.83 12.30 9.97
CA ALA A 158 -3.98 13.46 9.09
C ALA A 158 -3.75 13.10 7.60
N LEU A 159 -2.75 12.28 7.29
CA LEU A 159 -2.53 11.81 5.93
C LEU A 159 -3.60 10.80 5.51
N ARG A 160 -4.16 10.03 6.44
CA ARG A 160 -5.26 9.11 6.14
C ARG A 160 -6.52 9.84 5.66
N GLU A 161 -6.88 10.98 6.27
CA GLU A 161 -7.96 11.84 5.76
C GLU A 161 -7.61 12.49 4.40
N GLN A 162 -6.33 12.70 4.11
CA GLN A 162 -5.87 13.21 2.82
C GLN A 162 -5.83 12.14 1.71
N LEU A 163 -5.60 10.88 2.07
CA LEU A 163 -5.57 9.72 1.15
C LEU A 163 -6.95 9.08 0.94
N GLU A 164 -7.87 9.19 1.90
CA GLU A 164 -9.29 8.84 1.72
C GLU A 164 -10.02 9.85 0.80
N TYR A 165 -9.32 10.86 0.27
CA TYR A 165 -9.83 11.76 -0.75
C TYR A 165 -10.05 11.00 -2.06
N ASP A 166 -11.30 10.93 -2.50
CA ASP A 166 -11.78 10.12 -3.65
C ASP A 166 -11.29 10.57 -5.03
N GLY A 167 -10.38 11.56 -5.08
CA GLY A 167 -9.81 12.07 -6.32
C GLY A 167 -10.82 12.80 -7.23
N SER A 168 -12.07 12.99 -6.80
CA SER A 168 -13.15 13.54 -7.64
C SER A 168 -12.87 14.93 -8.22
N ALA A 169 -11.95 15.68 -7.62
CA ALA A 169 -11.55 17.01 -8.06
C ALA A 169 -10.12 17.07 -8.64
N LEU A 170 -9.46 15.92 -8.84
CA LEU A 170 -8.16 15.81 -9.50
C LEU A 170 -8.33 15.26 -10.93
N PRO A 171 -7.52 15.71 -11.90
CA PRO A 171 -7.38 15.00 -13.18
C PRO A 171 -6.84 13.58 -12.95
N ASP A 172 -7.30 12.61 -13.74
CA ASP A 172 -6.88 11.20 -13.63
C ASP A 172 -5.36 11.02 -13.62
N SER A 173 -4.65 11.76 -14.48
CA SER A 173 -3.18 11.71 -14.56
C SER A 173 -2.48 12.14 -13.27
N VAL A 174 -3.06 13.09 -12.54
CA VAL A 174 -2.51 13.62 -11.29
C VAL A 174 -2.82 12.67 -10.14
N TYR A 175 -4.04 12.12 -10.13
CA TYR A 175 -4.44 11.11 -9.17
C TYR A 175 -3.55 9.86 -9.26
N GLU A 176 -3.29 9.35 -10.47
CA GLU A 176 -2.38 8.23 -10.70
C GLU A 176 -0.95 8.50 -10.17
N GLN A 177 -0.42 9.70 -10.42
CA GLN A 177 0.91 10.10 -9.92
C GLN A 177 0.94 10.20 -8.40
N LEU A 178 -0.12 10.73 -7.78
CA LEU A 178 -0.24 10.85 -6.32
C LEU A 178 -0.38 9.47 -5.66
N ALA A 179 -1.19 8.57 -6.25
CA ALA A 179 -1.32 7.18 -5.81
C ALA A 179 0.03 6.45 -5.92
N THR A 180 0.70 6.56 -7.07
CA THR A 180 2.02 5.96 -7.30
C THR A 180 3.07 6.45 -6.29
N ALA A 181 3.11 7.75 -6.01
CA ALA A 181 4.02 8.32 -5.03
C ALA A 181 3.72 7.81 -3.61
N THR A 182 2.43 7.74 -3.25
CA THR A 182 1.98 7.23 -1.95
C THR A 182 2.36 5.77 -1.77
N GLU A 183 2.06 4.92 -2.74
CA GLU A 183 2.42 3.51 -2.73
C GLU A 183 3.93 3.32 -2.59
N MET A 184 4.72 4.06 -3.37
CA MET A 184 6.17 3.96 -3.34
C MET A 184 6.77 4.44 -2.01
N TYR A 185 6.16 5.41 -1.35
CA TYR A 185 6.64 5.96 -0.08
C TYR A 185 6.32 5.06 1.11
N TYR A 186 5.10 4.54 1.16
CA TYR A 186 4.57 3.80 2.33
C TYR A 186 4.72 2.28 2.21
N ARG A 187 5.21 1.75 1.09
CA ARG A 187 5.58 0.34 0.98
C ARG A 187 6.57 -0.03 2.09
N PHE A 188 6.35 -1.18 2.73
CA PHE A 188 7.10 -1.59 3.92
C PHE A 188 8.63 -1.69 3.69
N ASP A 189 9.06 -2.10 2.50
CA ASP A 189 10.47 -2.25 2.11
C ASP A 189 11.06 -0.99 1.47
N ALA A 190 10.33 0.13 1.48
CA ALA A 190 10.75 1.38 0.83
C ALA A 190 12.04 1.93 1.47
N ASN A 191 13.13 1.87 0.71
CA ASN A 191 14.39 2.45 1.11
C ASN A 191 14.39 3.98 0.96
N LEU A 192 15.42 4.64 1.50
CA LEU A 192 15.53 6.11 1.46
C LEU A 192 15.53 6.69 0.03
N GLU A 193 16.02 5.97 -0.97
CA GLU A 193 15.99 6.44 -2.35
C GLU A 193 14.58 6.35 -2.96
N GLN A 194 13.83 5.29 -2.66
CA GLN A 194 12.42 5.14 -3.06
C GLN A 194 11.55 6.22 -2.40
N LYS A 195 11.74 6.47 -1.09
CA LYS A 195 11.06 7.55 -0.36
C LYS A 195 11.40 8.93 -0.95
N LYS A 196 12.67 9.18 -1.26
CA LYS A 196 13.09 10.42 -1.96
C LYS A 196 12.44 10.55 -3.33
N LYS A 197 12.37 9.46 -4.10
CA LYS A 197 11.76 9.44 -5.43
C LYS A 197 10.25 9.72 -5.38
N ALA A 198 9.55 9.16 -4.41
CA ALA A 198 8.13 9.45 -4.17
C ALA A 198 7.87 10.93 -3.89
N ILE A 199 8.67 11.57 -3.03
CA ILE A 199 8.58 13.02 -2.79
C ILE A 199 8.86 13.81 -4.07
N ASN A 200 9.82 13.35 -4.89
CA ASN A 200 10.14 14.00 -6.16
C ASN A 200 8.95 13.96 -7.14
N ILE A 201 8.22 12.84 -7.21
CA ILE A 201 6.99 12.72 -8.03
C ILE A 201 5.96 13.76 -7.59
N LEU A 202 5.74 13.92 -6.28
CA LEU A 202 4.80 14.94 -5.78
C LEU A 202 5.25 16.37 -6.12
N ALA A 203 6.55 16.64 -6.06
CA ALA A 203 7.09 17.93 -6.46
C ALA A 203 6.93 18.17 -7.98
N ASP A 204 7.06 17.13 -8.80
CA ASP A 204 6.89 17.17 -10.26
C ASP A 204 5.44 17.50 -10.66
N ILE A 205 4.44 16.97 -9.95
CA ILE A 205 3.02 17.36 -10.11
C ILE A 205 2.85 18.87 -9.95
N LEU A 206 3.42 19.45 -8.90
CA LEU A 206 3.28 20.89 -8.64
C LEU A 206 4.09 21.73 -9.64
N GLU A 207 5.18 21.20 -10.18
CA GLU A 207 6.01 21.92 -11.14
C GLU A 207 5.35 22.04 -12.52
N SER A 208 4.63 21.01 -12.97
CA SER A 208 3.85 21.13 -14.21
C SER A 208 2.79 22.23 -14.14
N GLU A 209 2.30 22.52 -12.94
CA GLU A 209 1.25 23.51 -12.67
C GLU A 209 1.81 24.78 -12.01
N ARG A 210 3.14 24.99 -12.06
CA ARG A 210 3.84 25.98 -11.21
C ARG A 210 3.30 27.41 -11.31
N GLU A 211 3.03 27.89 -12.53
CA GLU A 211 2.49 29.25 -12.71
C GLU A 211 1.06 29.37 -12.17
N GLU A 212 0.23 28.34 -12.36
CA GLU A 212 -1.15 28.34 -11.84
C GLU A 212 -1.18 28.23 -10.30
N VAL A 213 -0.34 27.37 -9.71
CA VAL A 213 -0.19 27.26 -8.25
C VAL A 213 0.19 28.62 -7.66
N LYS A 214 1.16 29.28 -8.28
CA LYS A 214 1.62 30.60 -7.87
C LYS A 214 0.51 31.65 -8.01
N ASP A 215 -0.22 31.67 -9.11
CA ASP A 215 -1.22 32.69 -9.33
C ASP A 215 -2.45 32.50 -8.43
N ILE A 216 -2.95 31.27 -8.29
CA ILE A 216 -4.12 30.96 -7.46
C ILE A 216 -3.82 31.18 -5.96
N PHE A 217 -2.69 30.68 -5.45
CA PHE A 217 -2.38 30.83 -4.01
C PHE A 217 -2.00 32.26 -3.62
N ASN A 218 -1.28 32.98 -4.48
CA ASN A 218 -0.95 34.38 -4.18
C ASN A 218 -2.18 35.28 -4.29
N ALA A 219 -3.13 34.97 -5.18
CA ALA A 219 -4.38 35.70 -5.30
C ALA A 219 -5.28 35.53 -4.06
N GLU A 220 -5.47 34.30 -3.57
CA GLU A 220 -6.33 34.03 -2.40
C GLU A 220 -5.78 34.64 -1.10
N TYR A 221 -4.45 34.71 -0.97
CA TYR A 221 -3.78 35.17 0.27
C TYR A 221 -3.22 36.60 0.18
N GLU A 222 -3.46 37.32 -0.92
CA GLU A 222 -3.05 38.72 -1.15
C GLU A 222 -1.54 39.00 -0.94
N VAL A 223 -0.68 38.03 -1.27
CA VAL A 223 0.78 38.14 -1.05
C VAL A 223 1.56 38.53 -2.31
N PRO A 224 2.81 39.01 -2.15
CA PRO A 224 3.66 39.35 -3.28
C PRO A 224 3.82 38.18 -4.26
N LYS A 225 3.86 38.51 -5.57
CA LYS A 225 4.21 37.55 -6.62
C LYS A 225 5.52 36.84 -6.23
N ASN A 226 5.43 35.52 -6.06
CA ASN A 226 6.51 34.57 -5.74
C ASN A 226 6.69 34.13 -4.28
N GLU A 227 5.84 34.51 -3.32
CA GLU A 227 5.99 33.99 -1.93
C GLU A 227 5.69 32.49 -1.82
N HIS A 228 4.52 32.05 -2.28
CA HIS A 228 4.15 30.63 -2.22
C HIS A 228 5.07 29.75 -3.08
N ASP A 229 5.51 30.24 -4.23
CA ASP A 229 6.49 29.55 -5.08
C ASP A 229 7.81 29.28 -4.32
N LYS A 230 8.35 30.31 -3.64
CA LYS A 230 9.57 30.15 -2.84
C LYS A 230 9.39 29.20 -1.67
N LEU A 231 8.23 29.21 -1.02
CA LEU A 231 7.93 28.31 0.10
C LEU A 231 7.84 26.85 -0.37
N ILE A 232 7.05 26.58 -1.41
CA ILE A 232 6.77 25.22 -1.90
C ILE A 232 8.01 24.60 -2.54
N PHE A 233 8.68 25.30 -3.46
CA PHE A 233 9.82 24.75 -4.19
C PHE A 233 11.16 24.97 -3.48
N GLY A 234 11.23 25.87 -2.49
CA GLY A 234 12.43 26.07 -1.68
C GLY A 234 12.82 24.83 -0.86
N ILE A 235 11.82 24.04 -0.43
CA ILE A 235 12.01 22.82 0.35
C ILE A 235 12.74 21.74 -0.47
N VAL A 236 12.17 21.29 -1.60
CA VAL A 236 12.81 20.27 -2.47
C VAL A 236 14.18 20.70 -3.01
N ASN A 237 14.36 22.00 -3.24
CA ASN A 237 15.63 22.55 -3.70
C ASN A 237 16.69 22.61 -2.59
N GLY A 238 16.31 22.87 -1.33
CA GLY A 238 17.23 22.98 -0.20
C GLY A 238 17.69 21.63 0.38
N TYR A 239 16.81 20.62 0.33
CA TYR A 239 17.02 19.29 0.92
C TYR A 239 17.56 18.24 -0.06
N ASN A 240 18.09 18.65 -1.22
CA ASN A 240 18.65 17.72 -2.22
C ASN A 240 17.66 16.61 -2.62
N ILE A 241 16.40 16.98 -2.85
CA ILE A 241 15.38 16.04 -3.32
C ILE A 241 15.41 15.96 -4.85
N ARG A 242 15.49 17.12 -5.53
CA ARG A 242 15.37 17.22 -7.00
C ARG A 242 16.68 17.22 -7.79
N HIS A 243 17.67 17.97 -7.31
CA HIS A 243 18.94 18.16 -7.99
C HIS A 243 20.05 17.98 -6.99
N ASN A 244 21.16 17.36 -7.39
CA ASN A 244 22.32 17.14 -6.52
C ASN A 244 23.29 18.33 -6.69
N ARG A 245 23.08 19.42 -5.95
CA ARG A 245 23.95 20.62 -5.99
C ARG A 245 24.82 20.70 -4.74
N ALA A 246 26.08 21.12 -4.91
CA ALA A 246 27.11 21.16 -3.87
C ALA A 246 26.80 22.06 -2.64
N GLY A 247 25.69 22.80 -2.63
CA GLY A 247 25.27 23.68 -1.52
C GLY A 247 24.03 23.22 -0.76
N GLN A 248 23.48 22.04 -1.06
CA GLN A 248 22.27 21.54 -0.42
C GLN A 248 22.57 20.76 0.86
N LYS A 249 21.65 20.82 1.82
CA LYS A 249 21.78 20.06 3.06
C LYS A 249 21.53 18.58 2.75
N SER A 250 22.55 17.75 2.93
CA SER A 250 22.47 16.28 2.82
C SER A 250 22.55 15.57 4.18
N ASP A 251 23.03 16.28 5.20
CA ASP A 251 23.21 15.81 6.57
C ASP A 251 22.06 16.31 7.46
N TYR A 252 20.95 15.59 7.42
CA TYR A 252 19.76 15.82 8.24
C TYR A 252 19.03 14.50 8.48
N SER A 253 18.13 14.45 9.48
CA SER A 253 17.35 13.26 9.82
C SER A 253 16.34 12.92 8.71
N LYS A 254 16.81 12.23 7.66
CA LYS A 254 16.05 12.04 6.41
C LYS A 254 14.68 11.44 6.62
N GLU A 255 14.54 10.43 7.46
CA GLU A 255 13.26 9.77 7.73
C GLU A 255 12.21 10.76 8.24
N ILE A 256 12.54 11.52 9.30
CA ILE A 256 11.64 12.53 9.89
C ILE A 256 11.26 13.60 8.87
N TRP A 257 12.24 14.09 8.11
CA TRP A 257 12.01 15.17 7.14
C TRP A 257 11.29 14.70 5.88
N TYR A 258 11.49 13.45 5.46
CA TYR A 258 10.78 12.84 4.34
C TYR A 258 9.32 12.62 4.68
N ASP A 259 9.01 12.20 5.91
CA ASP A 259 7.61 12.04 6.33
C ASP A 259 6.88 13.38 6.33
N TRP A 260 7.54 14.43 6.83
CA TRP A 260 7.01 15.78 6.76
C TRP A 260 6.82 16.28 5.31
N MET A 261 7.79 16.04 4.42
CA MET A 261 7.69 16.45 3.02
C MET A 261 6.57 15.71 2.29
N MET A 262 6.43 14.40 2.52
CA MET A 262 5.35 13.60 1.95
C MET A 262 3.98 14.21 2.33
N GLN A 263 3.77 14.49 3.61
CA GLN A 263 2.53 15.13 4.10
C GLN A 263 2.34 16.54 3.53
N TYR A 264 3.40 17.36 3.52
CA TYR A 264 3.36 18.73 3.04
C TYR A 264 2.95 18.79 1.56
N TYR A 265 3.61 18.03 0.69
CA TYR A 265 3.34 18.09 -0.74
C TYR A 265 1.98 17.50 -1.10
N THR A 266 1.57 16.39 -0.47
CA THR A 266 0.21 15.86 -0.63
C THR A 266 -0.85 16.90 -0.25
N SER A 267 -0.66 17.59 0.88
CA SER A 267 -1.56 18.66 1.34
C SER A 267 -1.67 19.80 0.33
N VAL A 268 -0.52 20.25 -0.19
CA VAL A 268 -0.43 21.37 -1.15
C VAL A 268 -1.12 21.01 -2.47
N ILE A 269 -0.92 19.80 -3.00
CA ILE A 269 -1.58 19.32 -4.22
C ILE A 269 -3.10 19.31 -4.04
N ILE A 270 -3.60 18.72 -2.95
CA ILE A 270 -5.05 18.64 -2.69
C ILE A 270 -5.65 20.05 -2.55
N ALA A 271 -4.98 20.95 -1.83
CA ALA A 271 -5.44 22.33 -1.67
C ALA A 271 -5.47 23.09 -3.01
N PHE A 272 -4.44 22.91 -3.84
CA PHE A 272 -4.34 23.53 -5.15
C PHE A 272 -5.50 23.14 -6.07
N TYR A 273 -5.76 21.84 -6.24
CA TYR A 273 -6.83 21.40 -7.14
C TYR A 273 -8.24 21.75 -6.62
N LYS A 274 -8.45 21.75 -5.30
CA LYS A 274 -9.71 22.26 -4.72
C LYS A 274 -9.93 23.74 -5.04
N LEU A 275 -8.88 24.57 -4.93
CA LEU A 275 -8.96 25.99 -5.25
C LEU A 275 -9.10 26.24 -6.75
N LYS A 276 -8.40 25.48 -7.59
CA LYS A 276 -8.50 25.53 -9.06
C LYS A 276 -9.93 25.24 -9.53
N ASN A 277 -10.57 24.21 -9.00
CA ASN A 277 -11.95 23.89 -9.35
C ASN A 277 -12.94 24.94 -8.84
N LYS A 278 -12.74 25.48 -7.64
CA LYS A 278 -13.56 26.59 -7.12
C LYS A 278 -13.44 27.83 -8.01
N HIS A 279 -12.24 28.18 -8.49
CA HIS A 279 -12.06 29.28 -9.44
C HIS A 279 -12.77 29.02 -10.78
N ASN A 280 -12.68 27.80 -11.31
CA ASN A 280 -13.34 27.42 -12.56
C ASN A 280 -14.88 27.38 -12.44
N ASP A 281 -15.44 27.05 -11.27
CA ASP A 281 -16.89 27.07 -11.01
C ASP A 281 -17.46 28.48 -10.84
N ILE A 282 -16.63 29.50 -10.54
CA ILE A 282 -17.05 30.90 -10.38
C ILE A 282 -17.13 31.63 -11.74
N ASP A 283 -16.49 31.09 -12.78
CA ASP A 283 -16.47 31.66 -14.14
C ASP A 283 -17.62 31.15 -15.06
N PHE A 284 -18.65 30.49 -14.50
CA PHE A 284 -19.91 30.10 -15.16
C PHE A 284 -21.15 30.77 -14.52
#